data_AF-A0A7C8ZTT0-F1
#
_entry.id   AF-A0A7C8ZTT0-F1
#
_cell.length_a   1.000
_cell.length_b   1.000
_cell.length_c   1.000
_cell.angle_alpha   90.00
_cell.angle_beta   90.00
_cell.angle_gamma   90.00
#
_symmetry.space_group_name_H-M   'P 1'
#
loop_
_entity.id
_entity.type
_entity.pdbx_description
1 polymer ?
#
loop_
_entity_poly.entity_id
_entity_poly.type
_entity_poly.pdbx_seq_one_letter_code
_entity_poly.pdbx_strand_id
1 'polypeptide(L)'
;KQELEKLQRDQESLRNSLLQWCYSSYGEVFIAWMHFCAVRVFTESILRYGLPPNFLACVLAPPQKSEKKVRSILERLCPGTNSVHWKSEDEVGGMASLAGETDAYPYVFFTINLV
;
A
#
# COMPACT_ATOMS: atom_id res chain seq x y z
N LYS A 1 7.21 43.95 28.13
CA LYS A 1 8.36 43.56 27.28
C LYS A 1 8.91 42.20 27.69
N GLN A 2 9.32 42.01 28.95
CA GLN A 2 9.78 40.70 29.46
C GLN A 2 8.75 39.57 29.34
N GLU A 3 7.47 39.81 29.65
CA GLU A 3 6.41 38.80 29.47
C GLU A 3 6.25 38.36 28.01
N LEU A 4 6.40 39.30 27.06
CA LEU A 4 6.31 38.97 25.63
C LEU A 4 7.49 38.10 25.18
N GLU A 5 8.71 38.43 25.62
CA GLU A 5 9.92 37.65 25.32
C GLU A 5 9.87 36.26 25.96
N LYS A 6 9.29 36.15 27.17
CA LYS A 6 9.07 34.86 27.82
C LYS A 6 8.09 34.00 27.02
N LEU A 7 6.94 34.55 26.63
CA LEU A 7 5.94 33.84 25.83
C LEU A 7 6.51 33.39 24.48
N GLN A 8 7.36 34.19 23.83
CA GLN A 8 8.01 33.81 22.57
C GLN A 8 8.96 32.62 22.75
N ARG A 9 9.78 32.61 23.81
CA ARG A 9 10.66 31.47 24.10
C ARG A 9 9.88 30.21 24.45
N ASP A 10 8.82 30.34 25.23
CA ASP A 10 7.97 29.21 25.62
C ASP A 10 7.25 28.62 24.40
N GLN A 11 6.76 29.47 23.48
CA GLN A 11 6.17 29.04 22.21
C GLN A 11 7.18 28.26 21.35
N GLU A 12 8.41 28.75 21.22
CA GLU A 12 9.44 28.08 20.42
C GLU A 12 9.83 26.73 21.03
N SER A 13 10.01 26.68 22.35
CA SER A 13 10.31 25.44 23.07
C SER A 13 9.19 24.39 22.92
N LEU A 14 7.93 24.81 23.09
CA LEU A 14 6.78 23.92 22.94
C LEU A 14 6.64 23.43 21.50
N ARG A 15 6.82 24.32 20.51
CA ARG A 15 6.79 23.95 19.09
C ARG A 15 7.84 22.89 18.78
N ASN A 16 9.07 23.06 19.25
CA ASN A 16 10.15 22.11 19.02
C ASN A 16 9.86 20.75 19.66
N SER A 17 9.38 20.75 20.91
CA SER A 17 9.01 19.54 21.64
C SER A 17 7.87 18.79 20.94
N LEU A 18 6.85 19.53 20.48
CA LEU A 18 5.72 18.97 19.74
C LEU A 18 6.18 18.36 18.42
N LEU A 19 7.02 19.06 17.65
CA LEU A 19 7.53 18.53 16.38
C LEU A 19 8.32 17.25 16.58
N GLN A 20 9.22 17.20 17.58
CA GLN A 20 9.97 15.99 17.90
C GLN A 20 9.06 14.82 18.25
N TRP A 21 8.03 15.07 19.06
CA TRP A 21 7.04 14.06 19.41
C TRP A 21 6.26 13.58 18.18
N CYS A 22 5.77 14.50 17.34
CA CYS A 22 5.06 14.17 16.11
C CYS A 22 5.90 13.34 15.14
N TYR A 23 7.18 13.67 14.95
CA TYR A 23 8.07 12.89 14.07
C TYR A 23 8.27 11.46 14.59
N SER A 24 8.48 11.31 15.90
CA SER A 24 8.61 9.99 16.53
C SER A 24 7.33 9.17 16.40
N SER A 25 6.19 9.75 16.79
CA SER A 25 4.89 9.08 16.71
C SER A 25 4.47 8.74 15.28
N TYR A 26 4.76 9.61 14.30
CA TYR A 26 4.48 9.33 12.90
C TYR A 26 5.29 8.13 12.39
N GLY A 27 6.58 8.05 12.74
CA GLY A 27 7.43 6.92 12.37
C GLY A 27 6.87 5.60 12.89
N GLU A 28 6.47 5.54 14.16
CA GLU A 28 5.88 4.35 14.78
C GLU A 28 4.58 3.93 14.08
N VAL A 29 3.67 4.88 13.83
CA VAL A 29 2.40 4.61 13.15
C VAL A 29 2.63 4.14 11.72
N PHE A 30 3.57 4.75 11.00
CA PHE A 30 3.92 4.36 9.64
C PHE A 30 4.49 2.94 9.58
N ILE A 31 5.41 2.60 10.50
CA ILE A 31 5.97 1.25 10.59
C ILE A 31 4.87 0.23 10.89
N ALA A 32 3.98 0.51 11.85
CA ALA A 32 2.85 -0.38 12.18
C ALA A 32 1.93 -0.57 10.96
N TRP A 33 1.64 0.49 10.21
CA TRP A 33 0.84 0.41 8.99
C TRP A 33 1.51 -0.44 7.90
N MET A 34 2.83 -0.32 7.72
CA MET A 34 3.58 -1.16 6.79
C MET A 34 3.60 -2.64 7.19
N HIS A 35 3.56 -2.96 8.49
CA HIS A 35 3.39 -4.34 8.95
C HIS A 35 2.02 -4.89 8.55
N PHE A 36 0.94 -4.11 8.69
CA PHE A 36 -0.39 -4.53 8.21
C PHE A 36 -0.40 -4.77 6.69
N CYS A 37 0.27 -3.90 5.93
CA CYS A 37 0.47 -4.05 4.49
C CYS A 37 1.18 -5.37 4.15
N ALA A 38 2.25 -5.71 4.87
CA ALA A 38 2.99 -6.97 4.68
C ALA A 38 2.13 -8.20 5.01
N VAL A 39 1.41 -8.17 6.14
CA VAL A 39 0.49 -9.25 6.54
C VAL A 39 -0.59 -9.44 5.47
N ARG A 40 -1.18 -8.35 4.97
CA ARG A 40 -2.20 -8.40 3.92
C ARG A 40 -1.69 -9.05 2.63
N VAL A 41 -0.53 -8.62 2.12
CA VAL A 41 0.03 -9.23 0.90
C VAL A 41 0.37 -10.70 1.11
N PHE A 42 0.87 -11.06 2.29
CA PHE A 42 1.17 -12.44 2.63
C PHE A 42 -0.11 -13.29 2.65
N THR A 43 -1.15 -12.87 3.37
CA THR A 43 -2.41 -13.63 3.45
C THR A 43 -3.09 -13.77 2.10
N GLU A 44 -3.18 -12.69 1.31
CA GLU A 44 -3.73 -12.75 -0.05
C GLU A 44 -2.91 -13.67 -0.97
N SER A 45 -1.57 -13.66 -0.84
CA SER A 45 -0.69 -14.56 -1.61
C SER A 45 -0.88 -16.03 -1.25
N ILE A 46 -1.07 -16.35 0.03
CA ILE A 46 -1.38 -17.72 0.47
C ILE A 46 -2.75 -18.15 -0.07
N LEU A 47 -3.76 -17.30 0.03
CA LEU A 47 -5.11 -17.60 -0.46
C LEU A 47 -5.14 -17.81 -1.97
N ARG A 48 -4.29 -17.10 -2.71
CA ARG A 48 -4.28 -17.11 -4.18
C ARG A 48 -3.34 -18.13 -4.79
N TYR A 49 -2.17 -18.33 -4.19
CA TYR A 49 -1.12 -19.21 -4.72
C TYR A 49 -0.99 -20.53 -3.95
N GLY A 50 -1.61 -20.63 -2.76
CA GLY A 50 -1.59 -21.83 -1.93
C GLY A 50 -0.30 -22.01 -1.13
N LEU A 51 -0.14 -23.21 -0.59
CA LEU A 51 1.02 -23.63 0.18
C LEU A 51 1.87 -24.63 -0.62
N PRO A 52 3.19 -24.70 -0.38
CA PRO A 52 3.97 -23.85 0.52
C PRO A 52 4.16 -22.41 -0.01
N PRO A 53 4.43 -21.41 0.86
CA PRO A 53 4.63 -20.02 0.44
C PRO A 53 5.86 -19.89 -0.47
N ASN A 54 5.64 -19.78 -1.78
CA ASN A 54 6.71 -19.56 -2.76
C ASN A 54 6.37 -18.35 -3.65
N PHE A 55 6.59 -17.16 -3.11
CA PHE A 55 6.35 -15.90 -3.80
C PHE A 55 7.33 -14.83 -3.32
N LEU A 56 7.55 -13.83 -4.19
CA LEU A 56 8.32 -12.63 -3.89
C LEU A 56 7.37 -11.43 -3.81
N ALA A 57 7.32 -10.78 -2.65
CA ALA A 57 6.62 -9.50 -2.50
C ALA A 57 7.58 -8.34 -2.82
N CYS A 58 7.09 -7.32 -3.52
CA CYS A 58 7.87 -6.11 -3.83
C CYS A 58 7.02 -4.85 -3.68
N VAL A 59 7.67 -3.74 -3.32
CA VAL A 59 7.06 -2.41 -3.32
C VAL A 59 7.56 -1.66 -4.54
N LEU A 60 6.63 -1.10 -5.32
CA LEU A 60 6.93 -0.39 -6.56
C LEU A 60 6.44 1.06 -6.44
N ALA A 61 7.32 2.01 -6.76
CA ALA A 61 6.98 3.44 -6.85
C ALA A 61 7.09 3.90 -8.31
N PRO A 62 6.12 3.55 -9.17
CA PRO A 62 6.16 3.93 -10.58
C PRO A 62 5.98 5.45 -10.74
N PRO A 63 6.69 6.09 -11.69
CA PRO A 63 6.39 7.46 -12.10
C PRO A 63 4.91 7.63 -12.50
N GLN A 64 4.31 8.79 -12.19
CA GLN A 64 2.87 9.09 -12.34
C GLN A 64 2.25 8.72 -13.71
N LYS A 65 3.01 8.73 -14.80
CA LYS A 65 2.52 8.42 -16.16
C LYS A 65 2.84 7.00 -16.63
N SER A 66 3.57 6.23 -15.85
CA SER A 66 4.11 4.93 -16.24
C SER A 66 3.36 3.75 -15.63
N GLU A 67 2.40 3.99 -14.73
CA GLU A 67 1.67 2.95 -14.04
C GLU A 67 1.04 1.93 -15.00
N LYS A 68 0.32 2.41 -16.04
CA LYS A 68 -0.27 1.54 -17.08
C LYS A 68 0.78 0.65 -17.76
N LYS A 69 1.96 1.21 -18.03
CA LYS A 69 3.07 0.47 -18.65
C LYS A 69 3.64 -0.57 -17.69
N VAL A 70 3.82 -0.24 -16.41
CA VAL A 70 4.28 -1.17 -15.39
C VAL A 70 3.30 -2.33 -15.22
N ARG A 71 2.00 -2.04 -15.13
CA ARG A 71 0.94 -3.06 -15.03
C ARG A 71 0.95 -4.00 -16.24
N SER A 72 1.02 -3.46 -17.45
CA SER A 72 1.14 -4.25 -18.68
C SER A 72 2.39 -5.15 -18.71
N ILE A 73 3.53 -4.66 -18.20
CA ILE A 73 4.76 -5.48 -18.09
C ILE A 73 4.56 -6.61 -17.06
N LEU A 74 4.02 -6.31 -15.89
CA LEU A 74 3.79 -7.29 -14.83
C LEU A 74 2.80 -8.38 -15.27
N GLU A 75 1.71 -8.01 -15.95
CA GLU A 75 0.76 -8.97 -16.52
C GLU A 75 1.43 -9.95 -17.48
N ARG A 76 2.36 -9.47 -18.32
CA ARG A 76 3.12 -10.32 -19.25
C ARG A 76 4.14 -11.20 -18.54
N LEU A 77 4.75 -10.71 -17.45
CA LEU A 77 5.76 -11.43 -16.67
C LEU A 77 5.17 -12.44 -15.68
N CYS A 78 3.84 -12.47 -15.50
CA CYS A 78 3.14 -13.41 -14.64
C CYS A 78 2.30 -14.40 -15.48
N PRO A 79 2.90 -15.44 -16.11
CA PRO A 79 2.21 -16.35 -17.02
C PRO A 79 1.57 -17.55 -16.29
N GLY A 80 1.47 -17.53 -14.96
CA GLY A 80 1.19 -18.70 -14.14
C GLY A 80 -0.24 -19.25 -14.27
N THR A 81 -0.34 -20.58 -14.38
CA THR A 81 -1.47 -21.54 -14.42
C THR A 81 -2.88 -21.13 -13.94
N ASN A 82 -3.01 -20.13 -13.06
CA ASN A 82 -4.27 -19.65 -12.48
C ASN A 82 -4.61 -18.20 -12.88
N SER A 83 -3.83 -17.58 -13.79
CA SER A 83 -4.04 -16.20 -14.23
C SER A 83 -5.40 -15.99 -14.89
N VAL A 84 -5.99 -17.07 -15.43
CA VAL A 84 -7.29 -17.05 -16.11
C VAL A 84 -8.44 -16.92 -15.10
N HIS A 85 -8.34 -17.55 -13.92
CA HIS A 85 -9.40 -17.53 -12.89
C HIS A 85 -9.62 -16.15 -12.27
N TRP A 86 -8.63 -15.27 -12.37
CA TRP A 86 -8.66 -13.93 -11.78
C TRP A 86 -8.47 -12.82 -12.80
N LYS A 87 -8.33 -13.15 -14.09
CA LYS A 87 -8.57 -12.18 -15.14
C LYS A 87 -10.08 -12.12 -15.27
N SER A 88 -10.67 -10.95 -15.01
CA SER A 88 -12.06 -10.73 -15.38
C SER A 88 -12.18 -10.97 -16.88
N GLU A 89 -12.71 -12.13 -17.28
CA GLU A 89 -13.39 -12.24 -18.55
C GLU A 89 -14.61 -11.34 -18.41
N ASP A 90 -14.59 -10.21 -19.11
CA ASP A 90 -15.86 -9.59 -19.52
C ASP A 90 -16.73 -10.72 -20.09
N GLU A 91 -17.94 -10.86 -19.53
CA GLU A 91 -18.95 -11.87 -19.85
C GLU A 91 -18.85 -13.24 -19.13
N VAL A 92 -19.35 -13.32 -17.89
CA VAL A 92 -20.51 -14.16 -17.51
C VAL A 92 -20.77 -13.97 -16.01
N GLY A 93 -22.01 -13.60 -15.67
CA GLY A 93 -22.44 -13.26 -14.32
C GLY A 93 -22.22 -14.36 -13.28
N GLY A 94 -21.58 -13.97 -12.18
CA GLY A 94 -21.49 -14.76 -10.96
C GLY A 94 -20.61 -14.07 -9.92
N MET A 95 -21.23 -13.46 -8.91
CA MET A 95 -20.62 -12.90 -7.68
C MET A 95 -19.69 -11.68 -7.80
N ALA A 96 -18.98 -11.44 -8.91
CA ALA A 96 -18.06 -10.29 -9.02
C ALA A 96 -18.77 -8.92 -9.10
N SER A 97 -20.03 -8.88 -9.54
CA SER A 97 -20.81 -7.63 -9.68
C SER A 97 -21.23 -6.98 -8.35
N LEU A 98 -21.05 -7.66 -7.20
CA LEU A 98 -21.41 -7.14 -5.88
C LEU A 98 -20.24 -6.46 -5.14
N ALA A 99 -19.01 -6.69 -5.60
CA ALA A 99 -17.80 -6.04 -5.08
C ALA A 99 -17.23 -5.16 -6.21
N GLY A 100 -17.62 -3.88 -6.20
CA GLY A 100 -17.40 -2.92 -7.28
C GLY A 100 -16.02 -2.99 -7.95
N GLU A 101 -16.00 -2.74 -9.26
CA GLU A 101 -14.85 -2.61 -10.18
C GLU A 101 -13.51 -2.93 -9.51
N THR A 102 -13.25 -4.21 -9.27
CA THR A 102 -11.96 -4.64 -8.77
C THR A 102 -11.06 -4.79 -9.98
N ASP A 103 -10.06 -3.90 -10.10
CA ASP A 103 -8.97 -4.04 -11.05
C ASP A 103 -8.27 -5.40 -10.83
N ALA A 104 -8.70 -6.41 -11.58
CA ALA A 104 -8.29 -7.78 -11.35
C ALA A 104 -7.01 -8.09 -12.17
N TYR A 105 -5.84 -7.94 -11.55
CA TYR A 105 -4.56 -8.33 -12.15
C TYR A 105 -4.20 -9.77 -11.78
N PRO A 106 -3.45 -10.51 -12.62
CA PRO A 106 -3.08 -11.92 -12.37
C PRO A 106 -2.10 -12.13 -11.19
N TYR A 107 -1.72 -11.06 -10.50
CA TYR A 107 -0.86 -11.05 -9.32
C TYR A 107 -1.54 -10.30 -8.16
N VAL A 108 -1.20 -10.66 -6.92
CA VAL A 108 -1.63 -9.94 -5.71
C VAL A 108 -1.04 -8.53 -5.71
N PHE A 109 -1.88 -7.52 -5.51
CA PHE A 109 -1.45 -6.14 -5.43
C PHE A 109 -2.42 -5.31 -4.58
N PHE A 110 -1.92 -4.22 -4.02
CA PHE A 110 -2.74 -3.12 -3.53
C PHE A 110 -1.93 -1.83 -3.63
N THR A 111 -2.63 -0.71 -3.70
CA THR A 111 -1.99 0.61 -3.78
C THR A 111 -1.72 1.15 -2.38
N ILE A 112 -0.48 1.57 -2.12
CA ILE A 112 -0.09 2.32 -0.94
C ILE A 112 -0.18 3.81 -1.31
N ASN A 113 -1.19 4.49 -0.80
CA ASN A 113 -1.32 5.94 -0.98
C ASN A 113 -0.52 6.65 0.11
N LEU A 114 0.62 7.22 -0.27
CA LEU A 114 1.36 8.14 0.58
C LEU A 114 0.78 9.55 0.38
N VAL A 115 0.40 10.21 1.47
CA VAL A 115 -0.10 11.60 1.49
C VAL A 115 1.04 12.57 1.31
#